data_AF-A0AAI9YEY4-F1
#
_entry.id   AF-A0AAI9YEY4-F1
#
_cell.length_a   1.000
_cell.length_b   1.000
_cell.length_c   1.000
_cell.angle_alpha   90.00
_cell.angle_beta   90.00
_cell.angle_gamma   90.00
#
_symmetry.space_group_name_H-M   'P 1'
#
loop_
_entity.id
_entity.type
_entity.pdbx_description
1 polymer ?
#
loop_
_entity_poly.entity_id
_entity_poly.type
_entity_poly.pdbx_seq_one_letter_code
_entity_poly.pdbx_strand_id
1 'polypeptide(L)'
;MLFVALASAAAPLAFAPDCPAHGALHRAMSTTQANAVPDTQLGLSYEEIQLLRQGQAALGQGTGGGGSNSSRAASRASSQGLLLLDSTSLAALGRYFDRVMNQIEQQIIYLSEQSQMFTMAQFDRAGNLIEGADAEIQRYHELLRQLDELELDFDRIRHIKEIVRGYRSRVEEMERELERSGSSSRHREGHHSHRHGHSHSHRHGHESSRRHRH
;
A
#
# COMPACT_ATOMS: atom_id res chain seq x y z
N MET A 1 27.45 5.95 -7.18
CA MET A 1 28.90 5.99 -7.46
C MET A 1 29.07 6.44 -8.90
N LEU A 2 29.38 7.72 -9.13
CA LEU A 2 30.74 8.27 -9.30
C LEU A 2 31.48 7.63 -10.49
N PHE A 3 31.68 8.35 -11.59
CA PHE A 3 32.94 9.06 -11.84
C PHE A 3 32.85 9.99 -13.06
N VAL A 4 33.26 11.23 -12.82
CA VAL A 4 33.64 12.29 -13.77
C VAL A 4 35.13 12.16 -14.03
N ALA A 5 35.59 12.33 -15.29
CA ALA A 5 36.92 12.86 -15.67
C ALA A 5 36.94 12.99 -17.22
N LEU A 6 37.05 14.14 -17.89
CA LEU A 6 37.93 15.32 -17.82
C LEU A 6 39.22 15.19 -18.67
N ALA A 7 39.30 16.08 -19.67
CA ALA A 7 40.46 16.78 -20.25
C ALA A 7 41.47 16.05 -21.17
N SER A 8 41.73 16.65 -22.34
CA SER A 8 42.90 17.53 -22.59
C SER A 8 43.57 17.31 -23.96
N ALA A 9 43.76 18.40 -24.71
CA ALA A 9 44.92 18.76 -25.57
C ALA A 9 44.43 19.74 -26.66
N ALA A 10 44.64 21.05 -26.54
CA ALA A 10 45.88 21.79 -26.82
C ALA A 10 46.12 22.01 -28.34
N ALA A 11 45.99 23.28 -28.73
CA ALA A 11 46.28 23.92 -30.03
C ALA A 11 47.82 23.92 -30.35
N PRO A 12 48.42 24.71 -31.29
CA PRO A 12 47.86 25.66 -32.28
C PRO A 12 48.63 25.76 -33.66
N LEU A 13 48.25 26.75 -34.48
CA LEU A 13 49.02 27.48 -35.53
C LEU A 13 49.52 26.77 -36.80
N ALA A 14 49.05 27.22 -37.98
CA ALA A 14 49.82 28.13 -38.86
C ALA A 14 49.17 28.34 -40.25
N PHE A 15 49.42 29.55 -40.79
CA PHE A 15 49.42 29.96 -42.19
C PHE A 15 48.15 30.60 -42.81
N ALA A 16 48.15 31.94 -42.78
CA ALA A 16 47.42 32.86 -43.66
C ALA A 16 48.24 33.09 -44.97
N PRO A 17 47.96 34.11 -45.79
CA PRO A 17 46.79 34.44 -46.62
C PRO A 17 47.18 34.51 -48.13
N ASP A 18 46.21 34.66 -49.05
CA ASP A 18 46.27 35.65 -50.16
C ASP A 18 45.07 35.53 -51.14
N CYS A 19 44.14 36.49 -51.02
CA CYS A 19 43.78 37.52 -52.02
C CYS A 19 43.25 37.16 -53.45
N PRO A 20 42.53 38.09 -54.11
CA PRO A 20 41.18 37.85 -54.62
C PRO A 20 41.04 37.97 -56.14
N ALA A 21 39.95 37.42 -56.70
CA ALA A 21 39.58 37.68 -58.09
C ALA A 21 38.10 37.33 -58.40
N HIS A 22 37.33 38.38 -58.67
CA HIS A 22 36.27 38.46 -59.67
C HIS A 22 34.94 37.70 -59.47
N GLY A 23 33.92 38.47 -59.08
CA GLY A 23 32.78 38.70 -59.97
C GLY A 23 31.78 37.56 -60.16
N ALA A 24 30.81 37.47 -59.25
CA ALA A 24 29.46 36.97 -59.56
C ALA A 24 28.45 37.65 -58.63
N LEU A 25 28.14 38.90 -58.94
CA LEU A 25 26.89 39.53 -58.51
C LEU A 25 25.75 38.82 -59.23
N HIS A 26 25.13 37.82 -58.60
CA HIS A 26 23.72 37.50 -58.83
C HIS A 26 23.17 36.73 -57.61
N ARG A 27 22.69 37.54 -56.66
CA ARG A 27 21.73 37.26 -55.59
C ARG A 27 21.04 35.89 -55.68
N ALA A 28 21.63 34.89 -55.04
CA ALA A 28 20.93 33.69 -54.62
C ALA A 28 20.44 33.90 -53.18
N MET A 29 19.18 33.51 -52.95
CA MET A 29 18.58 33.23 -51.64
C MET A 29 18.22 34.44 -50.75
N SER A 30 17.13 35.11 -51.13
CA SER A 30 16.23 35.75 -50.17
C SER A 30 14.87 35.02 -50.22
N THR A 31 14.84 33.75 -49.80
CA THR A 31 13.61 32.93 -49.76
C THR A 31 13.35 32.25 -48.42
N THR A 32 14.18 32.47 -47.39
CA THR A 32 14.03 31.76 -46.09
C THR A 32 13.26 32.54 -45.02
N GLN A 33 12.74 33.74 -45.30
CA GLN A 33 12.04 34.59 -44.31
C GLN A 33 10.50 34.61 -44.42
N ALA A 34 9.89 33.89 -45.36
CA ALA A 34 8.45 33.99 -45.60
C ALA A 34 7.56 32.95 -44.87
N ASN A 35 8.14 31.98 -44.15
CA ASN A 35 7.40 30.80 -43.68
C ASN A 35 7.31 30.64 -42.15
N ALA A 36 7.52 31.73 -41.41
CA ALA A 36 7.47 31.75 -39.94
C ALA A 36 6.43 32.77 -39.47
N VAL A 37 5.34 32.30 -38.87
CA VAL A 37 4.25 33.13 -38.34
C VAL A 37 4.36 33.18 -36.82
N PRO A 38 4.21 34.36 -36.18
CA PRO A 38 4.21 34.46 -34.72
C PRO A 38 2.99 33.76 -34.11
N ASP A 39 3.22 33.06 -33.00
CA ASP A 39 2.21 32.27 -32.29
C ASP A 39 0.98 33.09 -31.82
N THR A 40 1.18 34.37 -31.50
CA THR A 40 0.12 35.32 -31.12
C THR A 40 -0.87 35.68 -32.25
N GLN A 41 -0.52 35.43 -33.52
CA GLN A 41 -1.40 35.74 -34.66
C GLN A 41 -2.35 34.60 -35.03
N LEU A 42 -2.14 33.40 -34.49
CA LEU A 42 -2.94 32.22 -34.84
C LEU A 42 -4.23 32.10 -34.01
N GLY A 43 -4.43 32.97 -33.02
CA GLY A 43 -5.61 32.93 -32.16
C GLY A 43 -5.72 31.67 -31.30
N LEU A 44 -4.61 30.94 -31.16
CA LEU A 44 -4.53 29.69 -30.42
C LEU A 44 -4.17 29.96 -28.96
N SER A 45 -4.72 29.16 -28.05
CA SER A 45 -4.32 29.16 -26.65
C SER A 45 -2.87 28.68 -26.49
N TYR A 46 -2.27 29.03 -25.36
CA TYR A 46 -0.89 28.64 -25.03
C TYR A 46 -0.68 27.11 -25.06
N GLU A 47 -1.69 26.34 -24.65
CA GLU A 47 -1.64 24.88 -24.65
C GLU A 47 -1.70 24.30 -26.07
N GLU A 48 -2.55 24.83 -26.93
CA GLU A 48 -2.64 24.43 -28.34
C GLU A 48 -1.34 24.76 -29.09
N ILE A 49 -0.72 25.90 -28.78
CA ILE A 49 0.60 26.27 -29.31
C ILE A 49 1.66 25.24 -28.87
N GLN A 50 1.65 24.80 -27.62
CA GLN A 50 2.58 23.78 -27.15
C GLN A 50 2.36 22.43 -27.84
N LEU A 51 1.10 22.03 -28.04
CA LEU A 51 0.75 20.79 -28.75
C LEU A 51 1.24 20.83 -30.21
N LEU A 52 1.08 21.97 -30.89
CA LEU A 52 1.60 22.17 -32.24
C LEU A 52 3.13 22.13 -32.28
N ARG A 53 3.81 22.74 -31.29
CA ARG A 53 5.28 22.69 -31.17
C ARG A 53 5.78 21.26 -30.95
N GLN A 54 5.08 20.49 -30.13
CA GLN A 54 5.38 19.08 -29.90
C GLN A 54 5.20 18.24 -31.17
N GLY A 55 4.10 18.46 -31.92
CA GLY A 55 3.87 17.81 -33.21
C GLY A 55 4.95 18.13 -34.22
N GLN A 56 5.35 19.40 -34.34
CA GLN A 56 6.44 19.83 -35.23
C GLN A 56 7.80 19.23 -34.84
N ALA A 57 8.10 19.14 -33.54
CA ALA A 57 9.32 18.50 -33.04
C ALA A 57 9.34 16.99 -33.35
N ALA A 58 8.21 16.29 -33.14
CA ALA A 58 8.08 14.86 -33.44
C ALA A 58 8.21 14.56 -34.95
N LEU A 59 7.68 15.45 -35.79
CA LEU A 59 7.75 15.34 -37.25
C LEU A 59 9.16 15.62 -37.79
N GLY A 60 9.85 16.63 -37.24
CA GLY A 60 11.22 16.99 -37.61
C GLY A 60 12.26 15.91 -37.31
N GLN A 61 11.89 14.88 -36.52
CA GLN A 61 12.72 13.73 -36.21
C GLN A 61 12.32 12.47 -37.01
N GLY A 62 11.11 12.43 -37.58
CA GLY A 62 10.51 11.21 -38.15
C GLY A 62 10.35 11.17 -39.68
N THR A 63 10.37 12.30 -40.40
CA THR A 63 10.23 12.30 -41.87
C THR A 63 11.61 12.33 -42.55
N GLY A 64 12.10 11.15 -42.92
CA GLY A 64 13.41 10.91 -43.55
C GLY A 64 13.59 11.55 -44.94
N GLY A 65 13.75 12.86 -44.99
CA GLY A 65 14.03 13.59 -46.23
C GLY A 65 14.54 15.00 -45.97
N GLY A 66 15.81 15.13 -45.58
CA GLY A 66 16.57 16.37 -45.72
C GLY A 66 16.58 17.31 -44.50
N GLY A 67 17.66 17.24 -43.72
CA GLY A 67 18.31 18.44 -43.19
C GLY A 67 18.35 18.58 -41.67
N SER A 68 19.55 18.43 -41.11
CA SER A 68 19.95 18.98 -39.81
C SER A 68 19.77 20.51 -39.68
N ASN A 69 19.31 21.18 -40.75
CA ASN A 69 18.88 22.57 -40.78
C ASN A 69 17.42 22.77 -40.30
N SER A 70 16.49 21.83 -40.51
CA SER A 70 15.07 22.04 -40.17
C SER A 70 14.82 21.92 -38.67
N SER A 71 15.47 20.97 -37.98
CA SER A 71 15.40 20.84 -36.52
C SER A 71 16.05 22.05 -35.83
N ARG A 72 17.13 22.60 -36.39
CA ARG A 72 17.77 23.82 -35.88
C ARG A 72 16.95 25.07 -36.20
N ALA A 73 16.33 25.16 -37.38
CA ALA A 73 15.46 26.26 -37.76
C ALA A 73 14.13 26.25 -37.00
N ALA A 74 13.52 25.09 -36.78
CA ALA A 74 12.32 24.90 -35.97
C ALA A 74 12.60 25.15 -34.49
N SER A 75 13.74 24.69 -33.94
CA SER A 75 14.13 25.02 -32.56
C SER A 75 14.47 26.51 -32.40
N ARG A 76 15.08 27.16 -33.41
CA ARG A 76 15.32 28.61 -33.40
C ARG A 76 14.04 29.42 -33.53
N ALA A 77 13.15 29.05 -34.45
CA ALA A 77 11.82 29.63 -34.58
C ALA A 77 11.04 29.45 -33.27
N SER A 78 11.10 28.25 -32.68
CA SER A 78 10.45 27.96 -31.41
C SER A 78 11.00 28.77 -30.25
N SER A 79 12.32 28.96 -30.19
CA SER A 79 12.95 29.83 -29.19
C SER A 79 12.62 31.31 -29.38
N GLN A 80 12.14 31.69 -30.57
CA GLN A 80 11.76 33.06 -30.92
C GLN A 80 10.23 33.28 -30.93
N GLY A 81 9.42 32.31 -30.49
CA GLY A 81 7.94 32.44 -30.51
C GLY A 81 7.34 32.32 -31.92
N LEU A 82 8.12 31.84 -32.90
CA LEU A 82 7.70 31.69 -34.28
C LEU A 82 7.36 30.23 -34.59
N LEU A 83 6.33 30.02 -35.40
CA LEU A 83 5.88 28.71 -35.88
C LEU A 83 6.12 28.59 -37.38
N LEU A 84 6.72 27.48 -37.80
CA LEU A 84 7.10 27.22 -39.20
C LEU A 84 5.91 26.56 -39.92
N LEU A 85 5.17 27.34 -40.70
CA LEU A 85 3.89 26.95 -41.31
C LEU A 85 4.01 26.64 -42.80
N ASP A 86 5.03 25.88 -43.18
CA ASP A 86 5.12 25.41 -44.56
C ASP A 86 3.96 24.46 -44.91
N SER A 87 3.52 24.49 -46.18
CA SER A 87 2.45 23.60 -46.67
C SER A 87 2.76 22.11 -46.41
N THR A 88 4.03 21.73 -46.51
CA THR A 88 4.53 20.39 -46.22
C THR A 88 4.48 20.05 -44.72
N SER A 89 4.81 21.00 -43.84
CA SER A 89 4.78 20.78 -42.39
C SER A 89 3.35 20.73 -41.86
N LEU A 90 2.44 21.53 -42.42
CA LEU A 90 1.00 21.48 -42.10
C LEU A 90 0.36 20.15 -42.55
N ALA A 91 0.67 19.67 -43.76
CA ALA A 91 0.19 18.36 -44.21
C ALA A 91 0.71 17.20 -43.35
N ALA A 92 1.96 17.28 -42.89
CA ALA A 92 2.54 16.30 -41.99
C ALA A 92 1.93 16.36 -40.58
N LEU A 93 1.60 17.56 -40.11
CA LEU A 93 0.95 17.81 -38.83
C LEU A 93 -0.50 17.31 -38.80
N GLY A 94 -1.25 17.47 -39.88
CA GLY A 94 -2.57 16.85 -40.04
C GLY A 94 -2.51 15.34 -39.86
N ARG A 95 -1.59 14.66 -40.57
CA ARG A 95 -1.39 13.20 -40.43
C ARG A 95 -0.96 12.76 -39.03
N TYR A 96 -0.18 13.59 -38.34
CA TYR A 96 0.23 13.33 -36.96
C TYR A 96 -0.98 13.36 -36.03
N PHE A 97 -1.83 14.39 -36.12
CA PHE A 97 -3.04 14.49 -35.32
C PHE A 97 -4.04 13.39 -35.66
N ASP A 98 -4.20 13.00 -36.92
CA ASP A 98 -5.04 11.86 -37.30
C ASP A 98 -4.55 10.57 -36.62
N ARG A 99 -3.24 10.32 -36.58
CA ARG A 99 -2.67 9.16 -35.89
C ARG A 99 -2.91 9.21 -34.39
N VAL A 100 -2.74 10.38 -33.76
CA VAL A 100 -2.99 10.57 -32.33
C VAL A 100 -4.46 10.33 -32.00
N MET A 101 -5.38 10.86 -32.81
CA MET A 101 -6.82 10.64 -32.63
C MET A 101 -7.17 9.14 -32.73
N ASN A 102 -6.69 8.46 -33.77
CA ASN A 102 -6.87 7.01 -33.91
C ASN A 102 -6.29 6.23 -32.72
N GLN A 103 -5.12 6.64 -32.20
CA GLN A 103 -4.52 6.01 -31.03
C GLN A 103 -5.34 6.24 -29.76
N ILE A 104 -5.87 7.45 -29.56
CA ILE A 104 -6.73 7.78 -28.41
C ILE A 104 -8.02 6.95 -28.47
N GLU A 105 -8.65 6.82 -29.64
CA GLU A 105 -9.84 5.99 -29.83
C GLU A 105 -9.58 4.53 -29.45
N GLN A 106 -8.46 3.97 -29.92
CA GLN A 106 -8.04 2.60 -29.55
C GLN A 106 -7.79 2.46 -28.05
N GLN A 107 -7.15 3.45 -27.42
CA GLN A 107 -6.91 3.44 -25.98
C GLN A 107 -8.22 3.52 -25.18
N ILE A 108 -9.19 4.32 -25.62
CA ILE A 108 -10.51 4.41 -24.97
C ILE A 108 -11.22 3.06 -25.02
N ILE A 109 -11.23 2.39 -26.18
CA ILE A 109 -11.83 1.06 -26.34
C ILE A 109 -11.14 0.06 -25.41
N TYR A 110 -9.81 0.05 -25.39
CA TYR A 110 -9.03 -0.83 -24.54
C TYR A 110 -9.29 -0.59 -23.05
N LEU A 111 -9.30 0.68 -22.60
CA LEU A 111 -9.56 1.04 -21.20
C LEU A 111 -10.99 0.69 -20.77
N SER A 112 -11.96 0.82 -21.68
CA SER A 112 -13.35 0.39 -21.48
C SER A 112 -13.42 -1.11 -21.22
N GLU A 113 -12.81 -1.92 -22.08
CA GLU A 113 -12.76 -3.37 -21.94
C GLU A 113 -12.05 -3.79 -20.65
N GLN A 114 -10.90 -3.19 -20.34
CA GLN A 114 -10.16 -3.45 -19.10
C GLN A 114 -10.99 -3.09 -17.86
N SER A 115 -11.74 -2.00 -17.90
CA SER A 115 -12.60 -1.60 -16.79
C SER A 115 -13.72 -2.62 -16.56
N GLN A 116 -14.37 -3.09 -17.63
CA GLN A 116 -15.38 -4.13 -17.55
C GLN A 116 -14.82 -5.44 -16.97
N MET A 117 -13.66 -5.87 -17.45
CA MET A 117 -12.97 -7.06 -16.95
C MET A 117 -12.58 -6.93 -15.47
N PHE A 118 -12.07 -5.77 -15.08
CA PHE A 118 -11.73 -5.49 -13.67
C PHE A 118 -12.98 -5.55 -12.79
N THR A 119 -14.08 -4.93 -13.22
CA THR A 119 -15.35 -4.96 -12.49
C THR A 119 -15.85 -6.39 -12.31
N MET A 120 -15.82 -7.23 -13.36
CA MET A 120 -16.20 -8.65 -13.26
C MET A 120 -15.30 -9.42 -12.28
N ALA A 121 -13.97 -9.27 -12.40
CA ALA A 121 -13.03 -9.93 -11.50
C ALA A 121 -13.20 -9.49 -10.03
N GLN A 122 -13.57 -8.23 -9.80
CA GLN A 122 -13.89 -7.74 -8.46
C GLN A 122 -15.18 -8.34 -7.92
N PHE A 123 -16.22 -8.49 -8.74
CA PHE A 123 -17.45 -9.18 -8.34
C PHE A 123 -17.20 -10.64 -7.99
N ASP A 124 -16.42 -11.37 -8.80
CA ASP A 124 -16.08 -12.77 -8.53
C ASP A 124 -15.27 -12.92 -7.23
N ARG A 125 -14.29 -12.03 -7.02
CA ARG A 125 -13.47 -12.02 -5.80
C ARG A 125 -14.32 -11.72 -4.57
N ALA A 126 -15.23 -10.74 -4.65
CA ALA A 126 -16.13 -10.41 -3.55
C ALA A 126 -17.09 -11.57 -3.25
N GLY A 127 -17.61 -12.25 -4.29
CA GLY A 127 -18.45 -13.43 -4.14
C GLY A 127 -17.76 -14.55 -3.35
N ASN A 128 -16.55 -14.92 -3.76
CA ASN A 128 -15.76 -15.95 -3.07
C ASN A 128 -15.42 -15.58 -1.62
N LEU A 129 -15.16 -14.29 -1.34
CA LEU A 129 -14.91 -13.82 0.02
C LEU A 129 -16.15 -13.91 0.92
N ILE A 130 -17.34 -13.63 0.37
CA ILE A 130 -18.60 -13.73 1.10
C ILE A 130 -18.91 -15.20 1.40
N GLU A 131 -18.76 -16.10 0.43
CA GLU A 131 -18.97 -17.54 0.64
C GLU A 131 -18.03 -18.11 1.72
N GLY A 132 -16.76 -17.69 1.72
CA GLY A 132 -15.81 -18.05 2.78
C GLY A 132 -16.18 -17.49 4.16
N ALA A 133 -16.78 -16.29 4.21
CA ALA A 133 -17.19 -15.67 5.46
C ALA A 133 -18.35 -16.42 6.13
N ASP A 134 -19.34 -16.89 5.36
CA ASP A 134 -20.47 -17.66 5.91
C ASP A 134 -20.01 -18.98 6.56
N ALA A 135 -19.06 -19.67 5.93
CA ALA A 135 -18.46 -20.89 6.49
C ALA A 135 -17.72 -20.61 7.81
N GLU A 136 -16.99 -19.49 7.89
CA GLU A 136 -16.28 -19.12 9.11
C GLU A 136 -17.26 -18.64 10.22
N ILE A 137 -18.34 -17.95 9.87
CA ILE A 137 -19.42 -17.60 10.80
C ILE A 137 -20.04 -18.85 11.41
N GLN A 138 -20.36 -19.87 10.59
CA GLN A 138 -20.87 -21.15 11.09
C GLN A 138 -19.88 -21.84 12.03
N ARG A 139 -18.59 -21.82 11.69
CA ARG A 139 -17.52 -22.34 12.55
C ARG A 139 -17.46 -21.61 13.90
N TYR A 140 -17.59 -20.28 13.91
CA TYR A 140 -17.64 -19.52 15.16
C TYR A 140 -18.87 -19.85 16.01
N HIS A 141 -20.04 -20.02 15.39
CA HIS A 141 -21.24 -20.45 16.11
C HIS A 141 -21.07 -21.82 16.76
N GLU A 142 -20.43 -22.77 16.09
CA GLU A 142 -20.12 -24.08 16.66
C GLU A 142 -19.12 -23.98 17.82
N LEU A 143 -18.08 -23.14 17.69
CA LEU A 143 -17.14 -22.90 18.79
C LEU A 143 -17.83 -22.29 20.02
N LEU A 144 -18.74 -21.35 19.84
CA LEU A 144 -19.50 -20.77 20.96
C LEU A 144 -20.36 -21.84 21.66
N ARG A 145 -21.03 -22.69 20.89
CA ARG A 145 -21.80 -23.80 21.44
C ARG A 145 -20.94 -24.78 22.24
N GLN A 146 -19.72 -25.07 21.76
CA GLN A 146 -18.77 -25.92 22.48
C GLN A 146 -18.27 -25.26 23.78
N LEU A 147 -18.11 -23.94 23.79
CA LEU A 147 -17.76 -23.20 25.02
C LEU A 147 -18.89 -23.27 26.05
N ASP A 148 -20.15 -23.12 25.62
CA ASP A 148 -21.31 -23.25 26.51
C ASP A 148 -21.42 -24.69 27.08
N GLU A 149 -21.16 -25.70 26.25
CA GLU A 149 -21.11 -27.11 26.70
C GLU A 149 -20.00 -27.34 27.73
N LEU A 150 -18.81 -26.77 27.50
CA LEU A 150 -17.71 -26.82 28.45
C LEU A 150 -18.03 -26.14 29.79
N GLU A 151 -18.81 -25.06 29.79
CA GLU A 151 -19.26 -24.40 31.02
C GLU A 151 -20.13 -25.34 31.86
N LEU A 152 -21.08 -26.04 31.22
CA LEU A 152 -21.90 -27.05 31.89
C LEU A 152 -21.05 -28.20 32.45
N ASP A 153 -20.03 -28.64 31.71
CA ASP A 153 -19.11 -29.67 32.17
C ASP A 153 -18.26 -29.20 33.35
N PHE A 154 -17.82 -27.93 33.38
CA PHE A 154 -17.12 -27.37 34.53
C PHE A 154 -18.00 -27.33 35.78
N ASP A 155 -19.28 -26.98 35.65
CA ASP A 155 -20.23 -27.03 36.76
C ASP A 155 -20.46 -28.46 37.25
N ARG A 156 -20.57 -29.43 36.33
CA ARG A 156 -20.64 -30.86 36.68
C ARG A 156 -19.40 -31.31 37.45
N ILE A 157 -18.20 -30.94 36.99
CA ILE A 157 -16.94 -31.26 37.68
C ILE A 157 -16.90 -30.61 39.07
N ARG A 158 -17.35 -29.35 39.19
CA ARG A 158 -17.42 -28.65 40.48
C ARG A 158 -18.33 -29.40 41.45
N HIS A 159 -19.49 -29.85 41.00
CA HIS A 159 -20.42 -30.63 41.81
C HIS A 159 -19.82 -31.97 42.27
N ILE A 160 -19.16 -32.71 41.37
CA ILE A 160 -18.47 -33.95 41.72
C ILE A 160 -17.39 -33.70 42.78
N LYS A 161 -16.61 -32.63 42.63
CA LYS A 161 -15.57 -32.25 43.60
C LYS A 161 -16.16 -31.99 45.00
N GLU A 162 -17.34 -31.38 45.08
CA GLU A 162 -18.06 -31.17 46.34
C GLU A 162 -18.50 -32.50 46.98
N ILE A 163 -19.06 -33.42 46.19
CA ILE A 163 -19.42 -34.76 46.63
C ILE A 163 -18.19 -35.51 47.19
N VAL A 164 -17.08 -35.52 46.46
CA VAL A 164 -15.82 -36.17 46.89
C VAL A 164 -15.31 -35.57 48.20
N ARG A 165 -15.40 -34.26 48.37
CA ARG A 165 -15.05 -33.59 49.63
C ARG A 165 -15.95 -34.04 50.78
N GLY A 166 -17.24 -34.17 50.55
CA GLY A 166 -18.21 -34.69 51.52
C GLY A 166 -17.89 -36.12 51.96
N TYR A 167 -17.61 -37.02 51.00
CA TYR A 167 -17.20 -38.40 51.31
C TYR A 167 -15.90 -38.46 52.10
N ARG A 168 -14.89 -37.67 51.72
CA ARG A 168 -13.63 -37.60 52.46
C ARG A 168 -13.85 -37.20 53.92
N SER A 169 -14.67 -36.17 54.17
CA SER A 169 -15.01 -35.75 55.53
C SER A 169 -15.69 -36.86 56.34
N ARG A 170 -16.61 -37.62 55.72
CA ARG A 170 -17.32 -38.73 56.37
C ARG A 170 -16.40 -39.90 56.69
N VAL A 171 -15.45 -40.20 55.81
CA VAL A 171 -14.43 -41.23 56.05
C VAL A 171 -13.52 -40.82 57.21
N GLU A 172 -13.04 -39.57 57.21
CA GLU A 172 -12.22 -39.04 58.30
C GLU A 172 -12.96 -39.02 59.65
N GLU A 173 -14.27 -38.77 59.66
CA GLU A 173 -15.09 -38.85 60.88
C GLU A 173 -15.24 -40.29 61.39
N MET A 174 -15.55 -41.22 60.48
CA MET A 174 -15.66 -42.65 60.81
C MET A 174 -14.33 -43.23 61.32
N GLU A 175 -13.20 -42.83 60.73
CA GLU A 175 -11.86 -43.22 61.19
C GLU A 175 -11.61 -42.72 62.61
N ARG A 176 -11.92 -41.46 62.93
CA ARG A 176 -11.82 -40.93 64.30
C ARG A 176 -12.72 -41.64 65.30
N GLU A 177 -13.94 -42.01 64.91
CA GLU A 177 -14.84 -42.80 65.76
C GLU A 177 -14.30 -44.22 65.99
N LEU A 178 -13.70 -44.84 64.97
CA LEU A 178 -13.04 -46.14 65.08
C LEU A 178 -11.82 -46.08 66.00
N GLU A 179 -10.99 -45.03 65.90
CA GLU A 179 -9.86 -44.79 66.80
C GLU A 179 -10.32 -44.60 68.25
N ARG A 180 -11.42 -43.88 68.47
CA ARG A 180 -12.04 -43.68 69.79
C ARG A 180 -12.63 -44.97 70.37
N SER A 181 -13.29 -45.78 69.55
CA SER A 181 -13.90 -47.05 69.98
C SER A 181 -12.89 -48.19 70.11
N GLY A 182 -11.80 -48.18 69.33
CA GLY A 182 -10.66 -49.08 69.49
C GLY A 182 -9.81 -48.78 70.73
N SER A 183 -9.81 -47.53 71.20
CA SER A 183 -9.05 -47.09 72.39
C SER A 183 -9.81 -47.25 73.72
N SER A 184 -11.12 -47.53 73.69
CA SER A 184 -11.95 -47.61 74.91
C SER A 184 -11.93 -48.97 75.62
N SER A 185 -11.20 -49.98 75.11
CA SER A 185 -11.05 -51.29 75.77
C SER A 185 -9.77 -51.45 76.61
N ARG A 186 -8.95 -50.40 76.79
CA ARG A 186 -7.73 -50.45 77.61
C ARG A 186 -7.49 -49.17 78.42
N HIS A 187 -8.38 -48.87 79.36
CA HIS A 187 -7.99 -48.08 80.54
C HIS A 187 -8.88 -48.40 81.75
N ARG A 188 -8.43 -49.37 82.56
CA ARG A 188 -8.75 -49.43 83.99
C ARG A 188 -7.66 -48.69 84.77
N GLU A 189 -8.10 -48.08 85.88
CA GLU A 189 -7.35 -47.56 87.03
C GLU A 189 -6.19 -46.57 86.80
N GLY A 190 -6.28 -45.37 87.38
CA GLY A 190 -5.13 -44.47 87.47
C GLY A 190 -5.36 -43.05 88.01
N HIS A 191 -5.71 -42.92 89.29
CA HIS A 191 -5.32 -41.86 90.25
C HIS A 191 -5.54 -40.34 90.02
N HIS A 192 -6.01 -39.74 91.11
CA HIS A 192 -6.03 -38.32 91.50
C HIS A 192 -4.80 -37.48 91.11
N SER A 193 -5.00 -36.19 90.77
CA SER A 193 -4.57 -35.03 91.60
C SER A 193 -4.70 -33.68 90.87
N HIS A 194 -4.84 -32.64 91.70
CA HIS A 194 -4.97 -31.21 91.45
C HIS A 194 -4.01 -30.57 90.43
N ARG A 195 -4.46 -29.52 89.71
CA ARG A 195 -4.00 -28.11 89.95
C ARG A 195 -4.58 -27.06 88.99
N HIS A 196 -4.73 -25.87 89.58
CA HIS A 196 -4.79 -24.51 89.06
C HIS A 196 -4.18 -24.19 87.67
N GLY A 197 -4.81 -23.22 86.99
CA GLY A 197 -4.08 -22.00 86.61
C GLY A 197 -4.24 -21.49 85.17
N HIS A 198 -4.75 -20.25 85.09
CA HIS A 198 -4.39 -19.19 84.14
C HIS A 198 -5.03 -19.12 82.74
N SER A 199 -5.95 -18.16 82.63
CA SER A 199 -5.95 -17.04 81.67
C SER A 199 -4.77 -16.94 80.69
N HIS A 200 -5.04 -16.80 79.38
CA HIS A 200 -4.75 -15.58 78.58
C HIS A 200 -5.14 -15.76 77.07
N SER A 201 -5.77 -14.72 76.49
CA SER A 201 -5.65 -14.18 75.12
C SER A 201 -5.65 -15.10 73.87
N HIS A 202 -6.30 -14.79 72.74
CA HIS A 202 -6.18 -13.56 71.97
C HIS A 202 -7.37 -13.34 71.01
N ARG A 203 -7.66 -12.05 70.85
CA ARG A 203 -8.48 -11.35 69.87
C ARG A 203 -7.87 -11.49 68.48
N HIS A 204 -8.67 -11.75 67.44
CA HIS A 204 -8.44 -11.18 66.10
C HIS A 204 -9.75 -11.19 65.29
N GLY A 205 -10.38 -10.03 65.22
CA GLY A 205 -11.27 -9.70 64.12
C GLY A 205 -10.43 -9.17 62.96
N HIS A 206 -10.66 -9.69 61.76
CA HIS A 206 -10.32 -9.01 60.51
C HIS A 206 -11.45 -9.26 59.52
N GLU A 207 -12.39 -8.33 59.54
CA GLU A 207 -13.31 -8.06 58.44
C GLU A 207 -12.52 -7.32 57.35
N SER A 208 -12.41 -7.94 56.17
CA SER A 208 -11.84 -7.30 54.98
C SER A 208 -12.82 -7.43 53.83
N SER A 209 -13.88 -6.65 53.93
CA SER A 209 -14.81 -6.35 52.84
C SER A 209 -14.12 -5.46 51.81
N ARG A 210 -13.37 -6.05 50.87
CA ARG A 210 -12.96 -5.38 49.63
C ARG A 210 -14.05 -5.57 48.59
N ARG A 211 -14.93 -4.57 48.47
CA ARG A 211 -15.92 -4.47 47.38
C ARG A 211 -15.51 -3.36 46.41
N HIS A 212 -15.51 -3.73 45.14
CA HIS A 212 -15.54 -2.89 43.95
C HIS A 212 -16.50 -1.68 44.05
N ARG A 213 -16.07 -0.53 43.53
CA ARG A 213 -16.62 0.19 42.35
C ARG A 213 -16.21 1.66 42.40
N HIS A 214 -15.58 2.15 41.34
CA HIS A 214 -16.12 3.20 40.46
C HIS A 214 -15.30 3.23 39.16
#